data_AF-A0A959QDQ4-F1
#
_entry.id   AF-A0A959QDQ4-F1
#
_cell.length_a   1.000
_cell.length_b   1.000
_cell.length_c   1.000
_cell.angle_alpha   90.00
_cell.angle_beta   90.00
_cell.angle_gamma   90.00
#
_symmetry.space_group_name_H-M   'P 1'
#
loop_
_entity.id
_entity.type
_entity.pdbx_description
1 polymer ?
#
loop_
_entity_poly.entity_id
_entity_poly.type
_entity_poly.pdbx_seq_one_letter_code
_entity_poly.pdbx_strand_id
1 'polypeptide(L)'
;MSSKSELTHIEIEGHQVPVKIYREWRRSIRYSIGKTAVHLRLPTLLTQSQCRDQVAALRRWTIGEFARRPDLKQRFIRPMFEDGDRLQVGDRSYRLRIGFFDRSTHAAKLREGEIELRLSQAETNRH
;
A
#
# COMPACT_ATOMS: atom_id res chain seq x y z
N MET A 1 -22.01 1.50 -19.51
CA MET A 1 -22.22 0.28 -18.69
C MET A 1 -21.13 0.21 -17.65
N SER A 2 -21.48 0.20 -16.36
CA SER A 2 -20.50 0.16 -15.26
C SER A 2 -19.92 -1.26 -15.19
N SER A 3 -18.68 -1.44 -15.65
CA SER A 3 -17.96 -2.70 -15.46
C SER A 3 -17.79 -2.93 -13.97
N LYS A 4 -18.43 -3.98 -13.43
CA LYS A 4 -18.19 -4.43 -12.05
C LYS A 4 -16.69 -4.63 -11.85
N SER A 5 -16.15 -3.96 -10.84
CA SER A 5 -14.76 -4.11 -10.41
C SER A 5 -14.70 -4.90 -9.12
N GLU A 6 -13.83 -5.90 -9.05
CA GLU A 6 -13.51 -6.65 -7.84
C GLU A 6 -12.28 -6.05 -7.16
N LEU A 7 -12.31 -5.96 -5.84
CA LEU A 7 -11.19 -5.52 -5.02
C LEU A 7 -10.53 -6.75 -4.40
N THR A 8 -9.22 -6.86 -4.61
CA THR A 8 -8.39 -7.90 -3.99
C THR A 8 -7.04 -7.32 -3.61
N HIS A 9 -6.16 -8.12 -3.02
CA HIS A 9 -4.81 -7.72 -2.65
C HIS A 9 -3.80 -8.74 -3.17
N ILE A 10 -2.58 -8.26 -3.43
CA ILE A 10 -1.42 -9.10 -3.70
C ILE A 10 -0.35 -8.79 -2.65
N GLU A 11 0.33 -9.82 -2.17
CA GLU A 11 1.40 -9.65 -1.20
C GLU A 11 2.73 -9.39 -1.91
N ILE A 12 3.39 -8.27 -1.59
CA ILE A 12 4.71 -7.91 -2.11
C ILE A 12 5.56 -7.46 -0.92
N GLU A 13 6.68 -8.15 -0.67
CA GLU A 13 7.60 -7.84 0.45
C GLU A 13 6.87 -7.74 1.81
N GLY A 14 5.92 -8.65 2.08
CA GLY A 14 5.10 -8.65 3.30
C GLY A 14 4.00 -7.58 3.35
N HIS A 15 3.89 -6.72 2.33
CA HIS A 15 2.87 -5.68 2.25
C HIS A 15 1.71 -6.09 1.36
N GLN A 16 0.49 -5.82 1.82
CA GLN A 16 -0.73 -6.03 1.04
C GLN A 16 -0.93 -4.86 0.07
N VAL A 17 -0.69 -5.11 -1.22
CA VAL A 17 -0.87 -4.12 -2.27
C VAL A 17 -2.27 -4.27 -2.87
N PRO A 18 -3.12 -3.23 -2.84
CA PRO A 18 -4.48 -3.30 -3.35
C PRO A 18 -4.50 -3.44 -4.87
N VAL A 19 -5.39 -4.31 -5.36
CA VAL A 19 -5.63 -4.60 -6.77
C VAL A 19 -7.11 -4.41 -7.11
N LYS A 20 -7.37 -3.65 -8.18
CA LYS A 20 -8.70 -3.54 -8.80
C LYS A 20 -8.74 -4.41 -10.06
N ILE A 21 -9.64 -5.38 -10.08
CA ILE A 21 -9.87 -6.25 -11.24
C ILE A 21 -11.12 -5.78 -11.98
N TYR A 22 -10.97 -5.41 -13.25
CA TYR A 22 -12.06 -5.01 -14.12
C TYR A 22 -12.33 -6.08 -15.17
N ARG A 23 -13.59 -6.51 -15.30
CA ARG A 23 -14.03 -7.35 -16.42
C ARG A 23 -14.68 -6.51 -17.50
N GLU A 24 -14.16 -6.63 -18.72
CA GLU A 24 -14.51 -5.80 -19.86
C GLU A 24 -14.62 -6.66 -21.14
N TRP A 25 -15.47 -6.25 -22.08
CA TRP A 25 -15.55 -6.85 -23.41
C TRP A 25 -14.36 -6.43 -24.27
N ARG A 26 -13.22 -7.10 -24.07
CA ARG A 26 -11.96 -6.80 -24.73
C ARG A 26 -11.18 -8.05 -25.07
N ARG A 27 -10.25 -7.93 -26.03
CA ARG A 27 -9.40 -9.05 -26.49
C ARG A 27 -8.05 -9.11 -25.79
N SER A 28 -7.60 -8.02 -25.18
CA SER A 28 -6.29 -7.93 -24.53
C SER A 28 -6.40 -7.96 -23.01
N ILE A 29 -5.28 -8.26 -22.35
CA ILE A 29 -5.09 -8.10 -20.90
C ILE A 29 -4.22 -6.87 -20.68
N ARG A 30 -4.47 -6.09 -19.63
CA ARG A 30 -3.69 -4.88 -19.32
C ARG A 30 -3.41 -4.79 -17.83
N TYR A 31 -2.17 -4.45 -17.51
CA TYR A 31 -1.69 -4.13 -16.18
C TYR A 31 -1.36 -2.64 -16.13
N SER A 32 -1.67 -1.97 -15.02
CA SER A 32 -1.30 -0.58 -14.80
C SER A 32 -1.24 -0.26 -13.31
N ILE A 33 -0.44 0.74 -12.91
CA ILE A 33 -0.36 1.21 -11.53
C ILE A 33 -1.12 2.53 -11.43
N GLY A 34 -2.19 2.55 -10.66
CA GLY A 34 -2.97 3.75 -10.35
C GLY A 34 -2.42 4.51 -9.14
N LYS A 35 -3.19 5.48 -8.65
CA LYS A 35 -2.83 6.26 -7.45
C LYS A 35 -3.00 5.45 -6.16
N THR A 36 -4.02 4.61 -6.09
CA THR A 36 -4.43 3.88 -4.87
C THR A 36 -4.47 2.37 -5.03
N ALA A 37 -4.39 1.86 -6.26
CA ALA A 37 -4.40 0.42 -6.52
C ALA A 37 -3.65 0.09 -7.82
N VAL A 38 -3.17 -1.15 -7.91
CA VAL A 38 -2.77 -1.75 -9.18
C VAL A 38 -4.04 -2.18 -9.90
N HIS A 39 -4.14 -1.94 -11.19
CA HIS A 39 -5.33 -2.29 -11.97
C HIS A 39 -5.01 -3.46 -12.90
N LEU A 40 -5.85 -4.48 -12.82
CA LEU A 40 -5.89 -5.61 -13.73
C LEU A 40 -7.17 -5.52 -14.54
N ARG A 41 -7.04 -5.31 -15.85
CA ARG A 41 -8.19 -5.36 -16.75
C ARG A 41 -8.16 -6.68 -17.50
N LEU A 42 -9.29 -7.39 -17.51
CA LEU A 42 -9.45 -8.73 -18.07
C LEU A 42 -10.60 -8.80 -19.09
N PRO A 43 -10.47 -9.60 -20.17
CA PRO A 43 -11.60 -10.05 -20.97
C PRO A 43 -12.68 -10.74 -20.12
N THR A 44 -13.95 -10.44 -20.39
CA THR A 44 -15.09 -11.06 -19.70
C THR A 44 -15.08 -12.59 -19.78
N LEU A 45 -14.63 -13.15 -20.92
CA LEU A 45 -14.68 -14.57 -21.24
C LEU A 45 -13.57 -15.42 -20.59
N LEU A 46 -12.67 -14.83 -19.80
CA LEU A 46 -11.63 -15.61 -19.11
C LEU A 46 -12.24 -16.49 -18.01
N THR A 47 -11.79 -17.75 -18.00
CA THR A 47 -12.12 -18.70 -16.93
C THR A 47 -11.50 -18.26 -15.60
N GLN A 48 -12.02 -18.80 -14.49
CA GLN A 48 -11.48 -18.48 -13.17
C GLN A 48 -10.00 -18.90 -13.03
N SER A 49 -9.59 -20.03 -13.63
CA SER A 49 -8.19 -20.45 -13.61
C SER A 49 -7.29 -19.47 -14.33
N GLN A 50 -7.67 -19.06 -15.54
CA GLN A 50 -6.91 -18.06 -16.28
C GLN A 50 -6.84 -16.73 -15.53
N CYS A 51 -7.92 -16.35 -14.83
CA CYS A 51 -7.90 -15.15 -13.98
C CYS A 51 -6.85 -15.25 -12.86
N ARG A 52 -6.73 -16.41 -12.19
CA ARG A 52 -5.69 -16.63 -11.17
C ARG A 52 -4.29 -16.52 -11.77
N ASP A 53 -4.08 -17.10 -12.95
CA ASP A 53 -2.80 -16.99 -13.66
C ASP A 53 -2.45 -15.54 -13.99
N GLN A 54 -3.45 -14.74 -14.36
CA GLN A 54 -3.27 -13.31 -14.61
C GLN A 54 -3.00 -12.50 -13.34
N VAL A 55 -3.57 -12.87 -12.20
CA VAL A 55 -3.22 -12.24 -10.90
C VAL A 55 -1.77 -12.57 -10.52
N ALA A 56 -1.32 -13.82 -10.72
CA ALA A 56 0.06 -14.19 -10.49
C ALA A 56 1.03 -13.46 -11.45
N ALA A 57 0.64 -13.30 -12.72
CA ALA A 57 1.40 -12.52 -13.70
C ALA A 57 1.45 -11.03 -13.34
N LEU A 58 0.32 -10.46 -12.88
CA LEU A 58 0.24 -9.10 -12.39
C LEU A 58 1.24 -8.88 -11.24
N ARG A 59 1.29 -9.79 -10.26
CA ARG A 59 2.24 -9.70 -9.14
C ARG A 59 3.69 -9.58 -9.61
N ARG A 60 4.12 -10.46 -10.54
CA ARG A 60 5.48 -10.41 -11.09
C ARG A 60 5.74 -9.11 -11.84
N TRP A 61 4.78 -8.65 -12.62
CA TRP A 61 4.88 -7.39 -13.34
C TRP A 61 4.97 -6.19 -12.38
N THR A 62 4.18 -6.16 -11.30
CA THR A 62 4.22 -5.10 -10.28
C THR A 62 5.55 -5.06 -9.55
N ILE A 63 6.14 -6.22 -9.22
CA ILE A 63 7.49 -6.29 -8.63
C ILE A 63 8.51 -5.64 -9.58
N GLY A 64 8.46 -5.98 -10.88
CA GLY A 64 9.34 -5.37 -11.88
C GLY A 64 9.15 -3.85 -12.01
N GLU A 65 7.90 -3.39 -12.02
CA GLU A 65 7.61 -1.95 -12.06
C GLU A 65 8.05 -1.22 -10.80
N PHE A 66 7.93 -1.81 -9.62
CA PHE A 66 8.43 -1.22 -8.38
C PHE A 66 9.96 -1.13 -8.34
N ALA A 67 10.65 -2.13 -8.90
CA ALA A 67 12.11 -2.07 -9.06
C ALA A 67 12.53 -0.96 -10.03
N ARG A 68 11.80 -0.79 -11.14
CA ARG A 68 12.05 0.26 -12.14
C ARG A 68 11.67 1.66 -11.64
N ARG A 69 10.64 1.75 -10.80
CA ARG A 69 10.05 2.99 -10.29
C ARG A 69 9.82 2.91 -8.78
N PRO A 70 10.87 3.15 -7.98
CA PRO A 70 10.77 3.18 -6.53
C PRO A 70 9.77 4.23 -6.00
N ASP A 71 9.56 5.31 -6.76
CA ASP A 71 8.56 6.34 -6.45
C ASP A 71 7.12 5.80 -6.42
N LEU A 72 6.83 4.78 -7.25
CA LEU A 72 5.54 4.10 -7.22
C LEU A 72 5.48 3.17 -6.01
N LYS A 73 6.54 2.41 -5.75
CA LYS A 73 6.64 1.48 -4.61
C LYS A 73 6.32 2.21 -3.29
N GLN A 74 6.91 3.37 -3.05
CA GLN A 74 6.72 4.15 -1.83
C GLN A 74 5.25 4.57 -1.58
N ARG A 75 4.41 4.63 -2.62
CA ARG A 75 2.98 4.94 -2.48
C ARG A 75 2.17 3.78 -1.90
N PHE A 76 2.60 2.55 -2.18
CA PHE A 76 1.92 1.33 -1.75
C PHE A 76 2.56 0.71 -0.52
N ILE A 77 3.89 0.79 -0.45
CA ILE A 77 4.72 0.27 0.62
C ILE A 77 5.26 1.49 1.36
N ARG A 78 4.51 1.93 2.36
CA ARG A 78 4.98 2.97 3.28
C ARG A 78 5.93 2.32 4.27
N PRO A 79 7.08 2.94 4.58
CA PRO A 79 7.91 2.48 5.68
C PRO A 79 7.03 2.39 6.93
N MET A 80 7.02 1.23 7.59
CA MET A 80 6.60 1.17 8.98
C MET A 80 7.65 1.95 9.77
N PHE A 81 7.18 2.93 10.53
CA PHE A 81 8.05 3.66 11.44
C PHE A 81 8.09 2.92 12.77
N GLU A 82 9.28 2.64 13.25
CA GLU A 82 9.53 1.99 14.53
C GLU A 82 10.00 3.02 15.58
N ASP A 83 9.78 2.69 16.86
CA ASP A 83 10.32 3.50 17.95
C ASP A 83 11.85 3.53 17.87
N GLY A 84 12.43 4.73 17.91
CA GLY A 84 13.86 4.96 17.80
C GLY A 84 14.36 5.26 16.39
N ASP A 85 13.52 5.15 15.35
CA ASP A 85 13.89 5.47 13.97
C ASP A 85 14.44 6.90 13.82
N ARG A 86 15.38 7.11 12.89
CA ARG A 86 15.84 8.45 12.52
C ARG A 86 15.11 8.95 11.27
N LEU A 87 14.36 10.04 11.44
CA LEU A 87 13.65 10.72 10.37
C LEU A 87 14.42 11.96 9.93
N GLN A 88 14.82 12.01 8.67
CA GLN A 88 15.39 13.21 8.05
C GLN A 88 14.26 14.11 7.54
N VAL A 89 14.19 15.35 8.03
CA VAL A 89 13.21 16.36 7.62
C VAL A 89 13.97 17.63 7.24
N GLY A 90 14.11 17.86 5.93
CA GLY A 90 15.02 18.88 5.40
C GLY A 90 16.46 18.58 5.84
N ASP A 91 17.13 19.58 6.42
CA ASP A 91 18.51 19.44 6.91
C ASP A 91 18.60 18.90 8.34
N ARG A 92 17.46 18.63 8.99
CA ARG A 92 17.40 18.21 10.40
C ARG A 92 17.07 16.72 10.50
N SER A 93 17.85 16.01 11.32
CA SER A 93 17.56 14.62 11.70
C SER A 93 16.84 14.61 13.05
N TYR A 94 15.76 13.86 13.14
CA TYR A 94 15.01 13.64 14.39
C TYR A 94 14.97 12.16 14.73
N ARG A 95 15.01 11.83 16.02
CA ARG A 95 14.70 10.49 16.53
C ARG A 95 13.20 10.39 16.76
N LEU A 96 12.55 9.36 16.24
CA LEU A 96 11.15 9.10 16.49
C LEU A 96 11.01 8.38 17.82
N ARG A 97 10.08 8.81 18.67
CA ARG A 97 9.60 8.05 19.81
C ARG A 97 8.13 7.76 19.67
N ILE A 98 7.76 6.50 19.65
CA ILE A 98 6.37 6.04 19.52
C ILE A 98 5.99 5.35 20.84
N GLY A 99 5.10 5.97 21.59
CA GLY A 99 4.53 5.41 22.81
C GLY A 99 3.02 5.22 22.69
N PHE A 100 2.51 4.13 23.25
CA PHE A 100 1.07 3.86 23.30
C PHE A 100 0.50 4.24 24.67
N PHE A 101 -0.66 4.90 24.68
CA PHE A 101 -1.29 5.37 25.91
C PHE A 101 -2.79 5.09 25.91
N ASP A 102 -3.33 4.92 27.11
CA ASP A 102 -4.76 4.72 27.34
C ASP A 102 -5.48 6.07 27.43
N ARG A 103 -5.58 6.75 26.28
CA ARG A 103 -6.29 8.02 26.10
C ARG A 103 -7.02 8.00 24.78
N SER A 104 -8.13 8.73 24.68
CA SER A 104 -8.95 8.79 23.47
C SER A 104 -8.34 9.55 22.30
N THR A 105 -7.20 10.24 22.48
CA THR A 105 -6.60 11.09 21.46
C THR A 105 -5.13 10.77 21.23
N HIS A 106 -4.73 10.84 19.96
CA HIS A 106 -3.33 10.85 19.56
C HIS A 106 -2.71 12.24 19.85
N ALA A 107 -1.44 12.28 20.22
CA ALA A 107 -0.70 13.52 20.38
C ALA A 107 0.70 13.41 19.78
N ALA A 108 1.19 14.50 19.20
CA ALA A 108 2.56 14.59 18.69
C ALA A 108 3.27 15.78 19.33
N LYS A 109 4.52 15.60 19.73
CA LYS A 109 5.38 16.67 20.25
C LYS A 109 6.73 16.63 19.57
N LEU A 110 7.24 17.81 19.21
CA LEU A 110 8.60 17.97 18.74
C LEU A 110 9.44 18.54 19.90
N ARG A 111 10.51 17.84 20.27
CA ARG A 111 11.43 18.25 21.35
C ARG A 111 12.86 17.99 20.90
N GLU A 112 13.65 19.04 20.75
CA GLU A 112 15.11 18.99 20.53
C GLU A 112 15.66 17.72 19.84
N GLY A 113 15.40 17.57 18.54
CA GLY A 113 15.90 16.42 17.78
C GLY A 113 15.12 15.11 18.01
N GLU A 114 13.95 15.17 18.66
CA GLU A 114 13.05 14.05 18.89
C GLU A 114 11.60 14.39 18.47
N ILE A 115 10.97 13.49 17.72
CA ILE A 115 9.54 13.53 17.40
C ILE A 115 8.86 12.48 18.29
N GLU A 116 8.12 12.91 19.30
CA GLU A 116 7.37 12.05 20.19
C GLU A 116 5.93 11.90 19.68
N LEU A 117 5.57 10.71 19.23
CA LEU A 117 4.22 10.29 18.87
C LEU A 117 3.61 9.48 20.03
N ARG A 118 2.49 9.96 20.56
CA ARG A 118 1.68 9.27 21.56
C ARG A 118 0.43 8.76 20.88
N LEU A 119 0.35 7.46 20.69
CA LEU A 119 -0.75 6.81 19.99
C LEU A 119 -1.76 6.24 20.98
N SER A 120 -3.05 6.51 20.72
CA SER A 120 -4.17 5.96 21.48
C SER A 120 -4.31 4.47 21.25
N GLN A 121 -4.34 3.67 22.32
CA GLN A 121 -4.70 2.24 22.22
C GLN A 121 -6.21 2.04 21.95
N ALA A 122 -7.06 2.98 22.37
CA ALA A 122 -8.51 2.89 22.22
C ALA A 122 -8.98 2.98 20.76
N GLU A 123 -8.20 3.62 19.87
CA GLU A 123 -8.50 3.71 18.43
C GLU A 123 -7.83 2.62 17.58
N THR A 124 -6.76 1.98 18.06
CA THR A 124 -6.00 0.99 17.28
C THR A 124 -6.83 -0.25 16.93
N ASN A 125 -7.91 -0.54 17.69
CA ASN A 125 -8.82 -1.66 17.44
C ASN A 125 -10.01 -1.36 16.50
N ARG A 126 -10.03 -0.22 15.78
CA ARG A 126 -11.16 0.18 14.91
C ARG A 126 -10.93 0.08 13.40
N HIS A 127 -9.87 -0.57 12.92
CA HIS A 127 -9.58 -0.69 11.50
C HIS A 127 -9.49 -2.13 11.00
#